data_AF-A0A1Y6L1T8-F1
#
_entry.id   AF-A0A1Y6L1T8-F1
#
_cell.length_a   1.000
_cell.length_b   1.000
_cell.length_c   1.000
_cell.angle_alpha   90.00
_cell.angle_beta   90.00
_cell.angle_gamma   90.00
#
_symmetry.space_group_name_H-M   'P 1'
#
loop_
_entity.id
_entity.type
_entity.pdbx_description
1 polymer ?
#
loop_
_entity_poly.entity_id
_entity_poly.type
_entity_poly.pdbx_seq_one_letter_code
_entity_poly.pdbx_strand_id
1 'polypeptide(L)'
;MIEFNKKALIDSLTKSVQVNNPDNFVINARINYCDLKPIPFYNEFINKIKPSEKLNGFLTQKALEWRYESENRLGVQEQKVNYDPNTIKRIIIGEKMPKDFRETLLIIIKSVSPKVEIIEAYIDTEDFKIKTKILGS
;
A
#
# COMPACT_ATOMS: atom_id res chain seq x y z
N MET A 1 -8.45 -8.51 0.54
CA MET A 1 -7.19 -7.83 0.91
C MET A 1 -6.09 -8.29 -0.05
N ILE A 2 -5.19 -7.40 -0.43
CA ILE A 2 -4.05 -7.72 -1.30
C ILE A 2 -2.78 -7.44 -0.50
N GLU A 3 -1.84 -8.38 -0.47
CA GLU A 3 -0.53 -8.15 0.11
C GLU A 3 0.57 -8.21 -0.94
N PHE A 4 1.50 -7.27 -0.83
CA PHE A 4 2.60 -7.09 -1.76
C PHE A 4 3.92 -7.54 -1.15
N ASN A 5 4.84 -8.00 -1.99
CA ASN A 5 6.25 -7.98 -1.66
C ASN A 5 6.71 -6.52 -1.66
N LYS A 6 6.88 -5.94 -0.46
CA LYS A 6 7.19 -4.51 -0.29
C LYS A 6 8.38 -4.04 -1.14
N LYS A 7 9.48 -4.81 -1.15
CA LYS A 7 10.69 -4.44 -1.90
C LYS A 7 10.40 -4.44 -3.40
N ALA A 8 9.85 -5.53 -3.92
CA ALA A 8 9.54 -5.64 -5.35
C ALA A 8 8.52 -4.58 -5.81
N LEU A 9 7.54 -4.26 -4.97
CA LEU A 9 6.57 -3.19 -5.24
C LEU A 9 7.25 -1.83 -5.37
N ILE A 10 8.10 -1.46 -4.41
CA ILE A 10 8.83 -0.17 -4.45
C ILE A 10 9.73 -0.11 -5.69
N ASP A 11 10.45 -1.19 -5.98
CA ASP A 11 11.32 -1.27 -7.16
C ASP A 11 10.50 -1.10 -8.45
N SER A 12 9.33 -1.74 -8.54
CA SER A 12 8.46 -1.63 -9.71
C SER A 12 7.86 -0.23 -9.86
N LEU A 13 7.39 0.38 -8.77
CA LEU A 13 6.86 1.74 -8.79
C LEU A 13 7.94 2.74 -9.19
N THR A 14 9.16 2.57 -8.65
CA THR A 14 10.32 3.41 -8.97
C THR A 14 10.67 3.32 -10.45
N LYS A 15 10.71 2.11 -11.01
CA LYS A 15 10.89 1.93 -12.46
C LYS A 15 9.80 2.63 -13.27
N SER A 16 8.54 2.56 -12.84
CA SER A 16 7.43 3.19 -13.56
C SER A 16 7.51 4.72 -13.59
N VAL A 17 7.96 5.37 -12.51
CA VAL A 17 8.11 6.84 -12.48
C VAL A 17 9.35 7.30 -13.26
N GLN A 18 10.41 6.49 -13.25
CA GLN A 18 11.65 6.78 -13.95
C GLN A 18 11.59 6.65 -15.47
N VAL A 19 10.51 6.09 -16.03
CA VAL A 19 10.33 5.99 -17.50
C VAL A 19 10.37 7.37 -18.16
N ASN A 20 9.73 8.37 -17.54
CA ASN A 20 9.62 9.72 -18.12
C ASN A 20 10.64 10.70 -17.55
N ASN A 21 11.13 10.46 -16.33
CA ASN A 21 12.14 11.28 -15.70
C ASN A 21 13.01 10.44 -14.75
N PRO A 22 14.29 10.18 -15.08
CA PRO A 22 15.19 9.37 -14.26
C PRO A 22 15.38 9.88 -12.83
N ASP A 23 15.21 11.19 -12.61
CA ASP A 23 15.37 11.81 -11.29
C ASP A 23 14.16 11.60 -10.37
N ASN A 24 13.05 11.07 -10.89
CA ASN A 24 11.87 10.80 -10.10
C ASN A 24 12.07 9.56 -9.23
N PHE A 25 11.60 9.66 -7.99
CA PHE A 25 11.72 8.59 -7.00
C PHE A 25 10.42 8.42 -6.24
N VAL A 26 10.19 7.19 -5.77
CA VAL A 26 9.07 6.88 -4.89
C VAL A 26 9.47 7.19 -3.46
N ILE A 27 8.75 8.10 -2.83
CA ILE A 27 8.80 8.29 -1.38
C ILE A 27 8.15 7.06 -0.75
N ASN A 28 8.88 6.33 0.09
CA ASN A 28 8.34 5.25 0.92
C ASN A 28 8.78 5.47 2.36
N ALA A 29 7.85 5.89 3.20
CA ALA A 29 8.15 6.23 4.58
C ALA A 29 7.02 5.79 5.52
N ARG A 30 7.40 5.42 6.74
CA ARG A 30 6.42 5.16 7.81
C ARG A 30 5.77 6.48 8.21
N ILE A 31 4.47 6.43 8.49
CA ILE A 31 3.78 7.59 9.07
C ILE A 31 4.34 7.85 10.47
N ASN A 32 4.70 9.10 10.70
CA ASN A 32 5.06 9.62 12.00
C ASN A 32 3.83 10.25 12.66
N TYR A 33 3.25 9.56 13.64
CA TYR A 33 2.13 10.08 14.39
C TYR A 33 2.62 11.02 15.50
N CYS A 34 2.13 12.25 15.52
CA CYS A 34 2.53 13.25 16.50
C CYS A 34 1.38 14.19 16.86
N ASP A 35 1.54 14.91 17.96
CA ASP A 35 0.63 15.99 18.34
C ASP A 35 0.85 17.18 17.39
N LEU A 36 -0.06 17.32 16.42
CA LEU A 36 -0.02 18.41 15.48
C LEU A 36 -0.53 19.68 16.16
N LYS A 37 0.37 20.65 16.37
CA LYS A 37 -0.04 22.00 16.80
C LYS A 37 -0.45 22.81 15.57
N PRO A 38 -1.43 23.71 15.68
CA PRO A 38 -1.72 24.69 14.64
C PRO A 38 -0.44 25.48 14.34
N ILE A 39 0.12 25.28 13.16
CA ILE A 39 1.24 26.08 12.68
C ILE A 39 0.63 27.34 12.07
N PRO A 40 1.11 28.56 12.38
CA PRO A 40 0.76 29.76 11.61
C PRO A 40 1.20 29.54 10.15
N PHE A 41 0.23 29.23 9.30
CA PHE A 41 0.34 28.14 8.31
C PHE A 41 1.24 28.39 7.09
N TYR A 42 1.90 29.53 6.92
CA TYR A 42 2.64 29.78 5.67
C TYR A 42 4.03 30.45 5.82
N ASN A 43 4.16 31.49 6.64
CA ASN A 43 5.34 32.36 6.56
C ASN A 43 6.58 31.84 7.30
N GLU A 44 6.42 31.07 8.38
CA GLU A 44 7.59 30.45 9.05
C GLU A 44 8.06 29.17 8.35
N PHE A 45 7.14 28.48 7.67
CA PHE A 45 7.40 27.17 7.07
C PHE A 45 8.20 27.28 5.77
N ILE A 46 7.87 28.24 4.90
CA ILE A 46 8.57 28.46 3.63
C ILE A 46 9.99 29.02 3.85
N ASN A 47 10.19 29.84 4.90
CA ASN A 47 11.44 30.58 5.08
C ASN A 47 12.53 29.84 5.87
N LYS A 48 12.20 28.77 6.63
CA LYS A 48 13.16 28.07 7.53
C LYS A 48 13.54 26.66 7.06
N ILE A 49 13.10 26.22 5.89
CA ILE A 49 13.22 24.82 5.48
C ILE A 49 14.10 24.69 4.24
N LYS A 50 15.21 23.94 4.36
CA LYS A 50 15.88 23.35 3.20
C LYS A 50 14.87 22.44 2.49
N PRO A 51 14.49 22.72 1.23
CA PRO A 51 13.31 22.11 0.60
C PRO A 51 13.29 20.58 0.56
N SER A 52 14.46 19.94 0.45
CA SER A 52 14.57 18.49 0.20
C SER A 52 14.48 17.61 1.43
N GLU A 53 14.99 18.03 2.59
CA GLU A 53 15.14 17.14 3.76
C GLU A 53 13.92 17.10 4.69
N LYS A 54 13.07 18.13 4.69
CA LYS A 54 11.89 18.21 5.59
C LYS A 54 10.54 18.00 4.90
N LEU A 55 10.49 17.97 3.56
CA LEU A 55 9.27 17.69 2.82
C LEU A 55 8.76 16.27 3.12
N ASN A 56 9.65 15.28 3.15
CA ASN A 56 9.30 13.91 3.53
C ASN A 56 8.74 13.84 4.96
N GLY A 57 9.32 14.60 5.91
CA GLY A 57 8.82 14.67 7.28
C GLY A 57 7.41 15.25 7.37
N PHE A 58 7.13 16.33 6.64
CA PHE A 58 5.80 16.91 6.56
C PHE A 58 4.79 15.97 5.89
N LEU A 59 5.16 15.41 4.74
CA LEU A 59 4.32 14.49 3.98
C LEU A 59 4.06 13.18 4.72
N THR A 60 4.75 12.88 5.82
CA THR A 60 4.58 11.63 6.58
C THR A 60 4.02 11.87 7.98
N GLN A 61 3.74 13.11 8.35
CA GLN A 61 3.10 13.44 9.63
C GLN A 61 1.59 13.24 9.57
N LYS A 62 1.03 12.74 10.66
CA LYS A 62 -0.41 12.57 10.85
C LYS A 62 -0.75 12.76 12.32
N ALA A 63 -1.94 13.26 12.59
CA ALA A 63 -2.41 13.54 13.94
C ALA A 63 -2.50 12.24 14.75
N LEU A 64 -2.12 12.29 16.04
CA LEU A 64 -2.05 11.11 16.91
C LEU A 64 -3.41 10.43 17.06
N GLU A 65 -4.49 11.20 17.06
CA GLU A 65 -5.88 10.72 17.10
C GLU A 65 -6.27 9.85 15.90
N TRP A 66 -5.54 9.94 14.78
CA TRP A 66 -5.76 9.12 13.59
C TRP A 66 -4.82 7.92 13.51
N ARG A 67 -4.21 7.57 14.65
CA ARG A 67 -3.34 6.41 14.74
C ARG A 67 -4.14 5.13 14.55
N TYR A 68 -4.01 4.57 13.36
CA TYR A 68 -4.39 3.19 13.05
C TYR A 68 -3.14 2.29 13.13
N GLU A 69 -3.27 1.04 12.69
CA GLU A 69 -2.13 0.11 12.56
C GLU A 69 -0.99 0.70 11.69
N SER A 70 0.13 -0.03 11.63
CA SER A 70 1.40 0.30 10.98
C SER A 70 1.28 0.88 9.54
N GLU A 71 1.01 2.19 9.43
CA GLU A 71 0.84 2.87 8.13
C GLU A 71 2.19 3.20 7.48
N ASN A 72 2.31 2.89 6.19
CA ASN A 72 3.38 3.40 5.32
C ASN A 72 2.74 4.25 4.23
N ARG A 73 3.35 5.39 3.92
CA ARG A 73 2.95 6.25 2.82
C ARG A 73 3.86 6.04 1.63
N LEU A 74 3.24 5.86 0.47
CA LEU A 74 3.89 5.90 -0.82
C LEU A 74 3.54 7.23 -1.49
N GLY A 75 4.53 7.95 -1.99
CA GLY A 75 4.35 9.24 -2.66
C GLY A 75 5.17 9.31 -3.94
N VAL A 76 4.59 9.87 -4.99
CA VAL A 76 5.21 10.06 -6.31
C VAL A 76 4.78 11.42 -6.85
N GLN A 77 5.58 12.03 -7.73
CA GLN A 77 5.23 13.32 -8.32
C GLN A 77 4.24 13.15 -9.47
N GLU A 78 4.20 11.97 -10.07
CA GLU A 78 3.36 11.61 -11.20
C GLU A 78 1.93 11.34 -10.79
N GLN A 79 0.99 11.71 -11.67
CA GLN A 79 -0.43 11.44 -11.45
C GLN A 79 -0.80 9.96 -11.62
N LYS A 80 -0.01 9.20 -12.38
CA LYS A 80 -0.26 7.79 -12.67
C LYS A 80 1.03 7.00 -12.58
N VAL A 81 0.99 5.90 -11.83
CA VAL A 81 2.11 4.98 -11.66
C VAL A 81 1.58 3.56 -11.83
N ASN A 82 2.33 2.75 -12.56
CA ASN A 82 2.00 1.35 -12.76
C ASN A 82 2.91 0.49 -11.87
N TYR A 83 2.38 -0.64 -11.41
CA TYR A 83 3.17 -1.66 -10.74
C TYR A 83 3.08 -2.98 -11.51
N ASP A 84 4.14 -3.77 -11.46
CA ASP A 84 4.18 -5.11 -12.00
C ASP A 84 3.27 -6.02 -11.16
N PRO A 85 2.26 -6.68 -11.75
CA PRO A 85 1.37 -7.58 -11.02
C PRO A 85 2.08 -8.73 -10.30
N ASN A 86 3.31 -9.09 -10.69
CA ASN A 86 4.13 -10.10 -9.99
C ASN A 86 4.65 -9.62 -8.61
N THR A 87 4.49 -8.34 -8.28
CA THR A 87 4.79 -7.81 -6.95
C THR A 87 3.75 -8.21 -5.90
N ILE A 88 2.57 -8.68 -6.33
CA ILE A 88 1.53 -9.19 -5.44
C ILE A 88 1.99 -10.55 -4.90
N LYS A 89 2.10 -10.65 -3.58
CA LYS A 89 2.47 -11.90 -2.88
C LYS A 89 1.24 -12.78 -2.71
N ARG A 90 0.15 -12.20 -2.19
CA ARG A 90 -1.07 -12.93 -1.89
C ARG A 90 -2.32 -12.08 -2.01
N ILE A 91 -3.42 -12.74 -2.34
CA ILE A 91 -4.75 -12.15 -2.39
C ILE A 91 -5.64 -12.95 -1.43
N ILE A 92 -6.24 -12.24 -0.47
CA ILE A 92 -7.11 -12.81 0.54
C ILE A 92 -8.54 -12.41 0.22
N ILE A 93 -9.39 -13.40 -0.04
CA ILE A 93 -10.81 -13.23 -0.32
C ILE A 93 -11.64 -13.72 0.88
N GLY A 94 -12.81 -13.13 1.10
CA GLY A 94 -13.69 -13.54 2.19
C GLY A 94 -14.57 -14.72 1.80
N GLU A 95 -14.84 -15.63 2.75
CA GLU A 95 -15.73 -16.78 2.59
C GLU A 95 -17.14 -16.40 2.10
N LYS A 96 -17.65 -15.24 2.53
CA LYS A 96 -18.99 -14.74 2.16
C LYS A 96 -19.08 -14.20 0.73
N MET A 97 -18.00 -14.26 -0.05
CA MET A 97 -18.02 -13.86 -1.45
C MET A 97 -18.91 -14.83 -2.26
N PRO A 98 -19.88 -14.34 -3.05
CA PRO A 98 -20.71 -15.22 -3.88
C PRO A 98 -19.86 -16.07 -4.82
N LYS A 99 -20.26 -17.33 -5.03
CA LYS A 99 -19.48 -18.34 -5.75
C LYS A 99 -19.10 -17.90 -7.17
N ASP A 100 -20.07 -17.41 -7.95
CA ASP A 100 -19.86 -17.03 -9.35
C ASP A 100 -18.87 -15.85 -9.49
N PHE A 101 -18.97 -14.89 -8.57
CA PHE A 101 -18.02 -13.76 -8.49
C PHE A 101 -16.64 -14.23 -8.09
N ARG A 102 -16.54 -15.14 -7.11
CA ARG A 102 -15.26 -15.73 -6.69
C ARG A 102 -14.60 -16.45 -7.85
N GLU A 103 -15.31 -17.31 -8.56
CA GLU A 103 -14.76 -18.06 -9.70
C GLU A 103 -14.26 -17.15 -10.82
N THR A 104 -15.07 -16.14 -11.19
CA THR A 104 -14.67 -15.14 -12.18
C THR A 104 -13.41 -14.38 -11.74
N LEU A 105 -13.36 -13.95 -10.48
CA LEU A 105 -12.22 -13.25 -9.92
C LEU A 105 -10.95 -14.13 -9.92
N LEU A 106 -11.08 -15.41 -9.55
CA LEU A 106 -9.95 -16.36 -9.56
C LEU A 106 -9.36 -16.53 -10.97
N ILE A 107 -10.22 -16.61 -12.00
CA ILE A 107 -9.78 -16.69 -13.41
C ILE A 107 -8.98 -15.43 -13.79
N ILE A 108 -9.51 -14.24 -13.49
CA ILE A 108 -8.84 -12.98 -13.79
C ILE A 108 -7.48 -12.91 -13.07
N ILE A 109 -7.46 -13.20 -11.76
CA ILE A 109 -6.24 -13.17 -10.96
C ILE A 109 -5.18 -14.11 -11.53
N LYS A 110 -5.51 -15.37 -11.80
CA LYS A 110 -4.56 -16.36 -12.32
C LYS A 110 -4.08 -15.99 -13.73
N SER A 111 -4.88 -15.29 -14.53
CA SER A 111 -4.48 -14.78 -15.85
C SER A 111 -3.45 -13.64 -15.78
N VAL A 112 -3.54 -12.78 -14.77
CA VAL A 112 -2.67 -11.59 -14.62
C VAL A 112 -1.44 -11.88 -13.76
N SER A 113 -1.60 -12.65 -12.69
CA SER A 113 -0.55 -12.97 -11.70
C SER A 113 -0.59 -14.48 -11.37
N PRO A 114 -0.09 -15.36 -12.26
CA PRO A 114 -0.24 -16.81 -12.11
C PRO A 114 0.45 -17.38 -10.85
N LYS A 115 1.46 -16.68 -10.31
CA LYS A 115 2.23 -17.11 -9.14
C LYS A 115 1.68 -16.61 -7.81
N VAL A 116 0.58 -15.86 -7.81
CA VAL A 116 0.03 -15.27 -6.58
C VAL A 116 -0.63 -16.34 -5.71
N GLU A 117 -0.38 -16.29 -4.42
CA GLU A 117 -1.06 -17.14 -3.45
C GLU A 117 -2.47 -16.61 -3.20
N ILE A 118 -3.49 -17.43 -3.39
CA ILE A 118 -4.89 -17.05 -3.14
C ILE A 118 -5.38 -17.74 -1.88
N ILE A 119 -5.92 -16.98 -0.95
CA ILE A 119 -6.30 -17.42 0.38
C ILE A 119 -7.75 -17.02 0.65
N GLU A 120 -8.53 -17.91 1.26
CA GLU A 120 -9.84 -17.58 1.81
C GLU A 120 -9.74 -17.30 3.30
N ALA A 121 -10.25 -16.15 3.73
CA ALA A 121 -10.47 -15.83 5.14
C ALA A 121 -11.90 -16.18 5.54
N TYR A 122 -12.04 -16.91 6.65
CA TYR A 122 -13.31 -17.38 7.20
C TYR A 122 -13.33 -17.22 8.73
N ILE A 123 -14.53 -17.23 9.32
CA ILE A 123 -14.68 -17.26 10.78
C ILE A 123 -14.82 -18.72 11.19
N ASP A 124 -13.90 -19.20 12.01
CA ASP A 124 -14.02 -20.52 12.62
C ASP A 124 -15.13 -20.50 13.68
N THR A 125 -16.09 -21.41 13.57
CA THR A 125 -17.26 -21.46 14.45
C THR A 125 -16.97 -22.06 15.83
N GLU A 126 -15.83 -22.71 16.01
CA GLU A 126 -15.44 -23.29 17.30
C GLU A 126 -14.83 -22.25 18.23
N ASP A 127 -13.96 -21.38 17.69
CA ASP A 127 -13.22 -20.38 18.48
C ASP A 127 -13.56 -18.92 18.14
N PHE A 128 -14.43 -18.70 17.17
CA PHE A 128 -14.85 -17.38 16.66
C PHE A 128 -13.69 -16.50 16.17
N LYS A 129 -12.56 -17.10 15.79
CA LYS A 129 -11.41 -16.39 15.23
C LYS A 129 -11.42 -16.40 13.71
N ILE A 130 -10.81 -15.37 13.12
CA ILE A 130 -10.54 -15.35 11.69
C ILE A 130 -9.40 -16.32 11.40
N LYS A 131 -9.65 -17.29 10.54
CA LYS A 131 -8.66 -18.24 10.03
C LYS A 131 -8.56 -18.11 8.52
N THR A 132 -7.48 -18.67 7.97
CA THR A 132 -7.16 -18.61 6.56
C THR A 132 -6.87 -19.99 6.00
N LYS A 133 -7.39 -20.29 4.80
CA LYS A 133 -7.06 -21.52 4.05
C LYS A 133 -6.64 -21.16 2.63
N ILE A 134 -5.68 -21.91 2.06
CA ILE A 134 -5.23 -21.70 0.69
C ILE A 134 -6.32 -22.19 -0.28
N LEU A 135 -6.64 -21.38 -1.29
CA LEU A 135 -7.54 -21.75 -2.39
C LEU A 135 -6.71 -22.07 -3.62
N GLY A 136 -6.43 -23.37 -3.83
CA GLY A 136 -5.90 -23.92 -5.08
C GLY A 136 -4.52 -23.38 -5.52
N SER A 137 -3.52 -24.25 -5.46
CA SER A 137 -2.27 -24.11 -6.22
C SER A 137 -2.56 -24.20 -7.72
#